data_AF-A0AA46Y9I8-F1
#
_entry.id   AF-A0AA46Y9I8-F1
#
_cell.length_a   1.000
_cell.length_b   1.000
_cell.length_c   1.000
_cell.angle_alpha   90.00
_cell.angle_beta   90.00
_cell.angle_gamma   90.00
#
_symmetry.space_group_name_H-M   'P 1'
#
loop_
_entity.id
_entity.type
_entity.pdbx_description
1 polymer ?
#
loop_
_entity_poly.entity_id
_entity_poly.type
_entity_poly.pdbx_seq_one_letter_code
_entity_poly.pdbx_strand_id
1 'polypeptide(L)'
;MVEDFDVASVVDFATYDPLASAAPTRASKPIPQDAAVISMGTALGVWHLLTMVSPDTAMAPKTTLCSFLQSNASNGATVIFVGHSLGGALSPTTAAWLKQAGKLEYNAVYCYPTAGATPGNAAFASLYAQLLPPTPANGYQAWNRDMWNTLDAVPHAWVIAMLRQIKTLYDNKPISDVDLAVNAAIVQAWASGVAYTQIANQPLAGTPIGSPPTDLKTFLQQVAFQHTKAYEALIANWLQPVFPPGATPQTLPLDADALLDALVARIEAKGAEWETLEADAIAALARAETSA
;
A
#
# COMPACT_ATOMS: atom_id res chain seq x y z
N MET A 1 -15.32 -1.50 -6.93
CA MET A 1 -13.92 -1.07 -6.78
C MET A 1 -13.11 -2.05 -7.62
N VAL A 2 -12.48 -1.59 -8.70
CA VAL A 2 -11.55 -2.44 -9.45
C VAL A 2 -10.28 -2.52 -8.59
N GLU A 3 -9.89 -3.74 -8.24
CA GLU A 3 -8.71 -4.00 -7.43
C GLU A 3 -7.47 -3.92 -8.34
N ASP A 4 -7.07 -2.70 -8.69
CA ASP A 4 -5.93 -2.42 -9.59
C ASP A 4 -4.60 -2.40 -8.84
N PHE A 5 -4.18 -3.57 -8.32
CA PHE A 5 -2.81 -3.81 -7.89
C PHE A 5 -1.93 -4.21 -9.09
N ASP A 6 -1.92 -3.41 -10.17
CA ASP A 6 -1.00 -3.62 -11.29
C ASP A 6 0.44 -3.35 -10.82
N VAL A 7 1.09 -4.43 -10.38
CA VAL A 7 2.46 -4.43 -9.89
C VAL A 7 3.43 -5.09 -10.86
N ALA A 8 2.90 -5.72 -11.91
CA ALA A 8 3.66 -6.25 -13.05
C ALA A 8 4.10 -5.15 -14.03
N SER A 9 3.57 -3.94 -13.86
CA SER A 9 3.97 -2.75 -14.60
C SER A 9 4.36 -1.64 -13.63
N VAL A 10 5.26 -0.76 -14.08
CA VAL A 10 5.74 0.39 -13.30
C VAL A 10 5.63 1.68 -14.10
N VAL A 11 5.72 2.81 -13.39
CA VAL A 11 5.70 4.17 -13.95
C VAL A 11 6.97 4.89 -13.49
N ASP A 12 7.65 5.57 -14.42
CA ASP A 12 8.80 6.41 -14.12
C ASP A 12 8.36 7.65 -13.34
N PHE A 13 8.81 7.74 -12.08
CA PHE A 13 8.40 8.81 -11.18
C PHE A 13 8.92 10.19 -11.62
N ALA A 14 10.02 10.23 -12.39
CA ALA A 14 10.59 11.50 -12.87
C ALA A 14 9.72 12.17 -13.94
N THR A 15 8.98 11.39 -14.73
CA THR A 15 8.11 11.88 -15.81
C THR A 15 6.62 11.77 -15.48
N TYR A 16 6.28 11.23 -14.31
CA TYR A 16 4.92 11.04 -13.85
C TYR A 16 4.25 12.37 -13.47
N ASP A 17 3.15 12.69 -14.16
CA ASP A 17 2.29 13.83 -13.87
C ASP A 17 0.86 13.38 -13.48
N PRO A 18 0.56 13.16 -12.19
CA PRO A 18 -0.77 12.85 -11.69
C PRO A 18 -1.79 13.98 -11.82
N LEU A 19 -1.40 15.20 -12.19
CA LEU A 19 -2.34 16.28 -12.46
C LEU A 19 -2.78 16.32 -13.94
N ALA A 20 -2.14 15.53 -14.80
CA ALA A 20 -2.55 15.38 -16.18
C ALA A 20 -3.96 14.78 -16.28
N SER A 21 -4.70 15.19 -17.31
CA SER A 21 -6.05 14.66 -17.58
C SER A 21 -6.03 13.20 -18.03
N ALA A 22 -4.89 12.72 -18.57
CA ALA A 22 -4.71 11.33 -18.97
C ALA A 22 -4.17 10.50 -17.79
N ALA A 23 -4.60 9.24 -17.72
CA ALA A 23 -4.08 8.27 -16.78
C ALA A 23 -2.57 8.01 -17.03
N PRO A 24 -1.81 7.59 -15.99
CA PRO A 24 -0.40 7.25 -16.12
C PRO A 24 -0.14 6.17 -17.17
N THR A 25 1.00 6.28 -17.85
CA THR A 25 1.46 5.32 -18.83
C THR A 25 2.55 4.42 -18.25
N ARG A 26 2.57 3.16 -18.70
CA ARG A 26 3.58 2.18 -18.28
C ARG A 26 4.95 2.59 -18.81
N ALA A 27 5.97 2.50 -17.97
CA ALA A 27 7.35 2.66 -18.39
C ALA A 27 7.74 1.55 -19.40
N SER A 28 8.55 1.93 -20.39
CA SER A 28 9.08 0.98 -21.37
C SER A 28 10.19 0.14 -20.75
N LYS A 29 10.21 -1.16 -21.07
CA LYS A 29 11.27 -2.08 -20.64
C LYS A 29 12.46 -2.05 -21.63
N PRO A 30 13.70 -2.28 -21.16
CA PRO A 30 14.09 -2.50 -19.76
C PRO A 30 14.05 -1.20 -18.95
N ILE A 31 13.72 -1.31 -17.66
CA ILE A 31 13.72 -0.17 -16.74
C ILE A 31 15.17 0.19 -16.39
N PRO A 32 15.59 1.46 -16.53
CA PRO A 32 16.93 1.87 -16.09
C PRO A 32 17.15 1.58 -14.61
N GLN A 33 18.34 1.11 -14.24
CA GLN A 33 18.63 0.66 -12.87
C GLN A 33 18.53 1.79 -11.83
N ASP A 34 18.80 3.03 -12.23
CA ASP A 34 18.75 4.24 -11.42
C ASP A 34 17.40 4.97 -11.49
N ALA A 35 16.48 4.53 -12.34
CA ALA A 35 15.15 5.14 -12.44
C ALA A 35 14.34 4.89 -11.15
N ALA A 36 13.89 5.97 -10.52
CA ALA A 36 12.89 5.89 -9.47
C ALA A 36 11.55 5.53 -10.10
N VAL A 37 11.04 4.33 -9.81
CA VAL A 37 9.75 3.88 -10.35
C VAL A 37 8.81 3.44 -9.24
N ILE A 38 7.52 3.64 -9.48
CA ILE A 38 6.42 3.16 -8.63
C ILE A 38 5.57 2.15 -9.40
N SER A 39 4.85 1.28 -8.70
CA SER A 39 3.91 0.36 -9.35
C SER A 39 2.83 1.13 -10.11
N MET A 40 2.33 0.56 -11.20
CA MET A 40 1.20 1.15 -11.94
C MET A 40 -0.04 1.31 -11.04
N GLY A 41 -0.31 0.33 -10.16
CA GLY A 41 -1.38 0.44 -9.17
C GLY A 41 -1.24 1.65 -8.24
N THR A 42 -0.02 1.89 -7.72
CA THR A 42 0.27 3.09 -6.92
C THR A 42 0.08 4.38 -7.74
N ALA A 43 0.58 4.41 -8.98
CA ALA A 43 0.44 5.57 -9.86
C ALA A 43 -1.03 5.87 -10.21
N LEU A 44 -1.85 4.84 -10.48
CA LEU A 44 -3.28 5.03 -10.72
C LEU A 44 -3.98 5.55 -9.46
N GLY A 45 -3.66 5.01 -8.29
CA GLY A 45 -4.19 5.48 -7.02
C GLY A 45 -3.88 6.96 -6.75
N VAL A 46 -2.61 7.37 -6.93
CA VAL A 46 -2.21 8.78 -6.75
C VAL A 46 -2.86 9.69 -7.79
N TRP A 47 -2.96 9.25 -9.05
CA TRP A 47 -3.66 9.99 -10.11
C TRP A 47 -5.13 10.20 -9.76
N HIS A 48 -5.83 9.15 -9.31
CA HIS A 48 -7.21 9.26 -8.84
C HIS A 48 -7.35 10.24 -7.67
N LEU A 49 -6.47 10.17 -6.66
CA LEU A 49 -6.52 11.09 -5.51
C LEU A 49 -6.34 12.55 -5.92
N LEU A 50 -5.47 12.84 -6.89
CA LEU A 50 -5.14 14.21 -7.28
C LEU A 50 -6.07 14.79 -8.36
N THR A 51 -6.76 13.93 -9.13
CA THR A 51 -7.76 14.34 -10.13
C THR A 51 -9.19 14.36 -9.60
N MET A 52 -9.45 13.75 -8.44
CA MET A 52 -10.77 13.82 -7.81
C MET A 52 -11.13 15.26 -7.44
N VAL A 53 -12.38 15.63 -7.69
CA VAL A 53 -12.98 16.88 -7.22
C VAL A 53 -14.03 16.58 -6.17
N SER A 54 -14.06 17.39 -5.13
CA SER A 54 -15.10 17.33 -4.12
C SER A 54 -16.49 17.64 -4.72
N PRO A 55 -17.57 17.00 -4.22
CA PRO A 55 -18.92 17.26 -4.68
C PRO A 55 -19.42 18.65 -4.26
N ASP A 56 -20.49 19.11 -4.89
CA ASP A 56 -21.12 20.42 -4.63
C ASP A 56 -21.58 20.60 -3.17
N THR A 57 -21.80 19.51 -2.46
CA THR A 57 -22.23 19.48 -1.05
C THR A 57 -21.08 19.51 -0.04
N ALA A 58 -19.82 19.45 -0.49
CA ALA A 58 -18.66 19.47 0.38
C ALA A 58 -18.36 20.89 0.92
N MET A 59 -17.59 20.98 2.01
CA MET A 59 -17.16 22.27 2.59
C MET A 59 -16.27 23.10 1.64
N ALA A 60 -15.49 22.44 0.79
CA ALA A 60 -14.71 23.06 -0.27
C ALA A 60 -15.16 22.44 -1.60
N PRO A 61 -16.29 22.86 -2.19
CA PRO A 61 -16.90 22.20 -3.34
C PRO A 61 -16.08 22.39 -4.63
N LYS A 62 -16.18 21.44 -5.57
CA LYS A 62 -15.51 21.47 -6.90
C LYS A 62 -14.00 21.71 -6.82
N THR A 63 -13.37 21.27 -5.75
CA THR A 63 -11.96 21.55 -5.44
C THR A 63 -11.18 20.24 -5.45
N THR A 64 -10.02 20.23 -6.11
CA THR A 64 -9.09 19.10 -6.07
C THR A 64 -8.24 19.13 -4.80
N LEU A 65 -7.65 17.98 -4.42
CA LEU A 65 -6.77 17.92 -3.27
C LEU A 65 -5.58 18.89 -3.38
N CYS A 66 -4.93 18.97 -4.55
CA CYS A 66 -3.80 19.89 -4.76
C CYS A 66 -4.23 21.35 -4.58
N SER A 67 -5.33 21.76 -5.22
CA SER A 67 -5.84 23.14 -5.10
C SER A 67 -6.23 23.49 -3.67
N PHE A 68 -6.85 22.55 -2.94
CA PHE A 68 -7.18 22.73 -1.53
C PHE A 68 -5.93 22.90 -0.66
N LEU A 69 -4.92 22.05 -0.86
CA LEU A 69 -3.68 22.14 -0.09
C LEU A 69 -2.92 23.43 -0.36
N GLN A 70 -2.90 23.92 -1.60
CA GLN A 70 -2.24 25.18 -1.94
C GLN A 70 -2.99 26.41 -1.41
N SER A 71 -4.33 26.39 -1.39
CA SER A 71 -5.12 27.51 -0.86
C SER A 71 -5.06 27.62 0.67
N ASN A 72 -4.77 26.52 1.37
CA ASN A 72 -4.61 26.48 2.83
C ASN A 72 -3.14 26.51 3.27
N ALA A 73 -2.20 26.52 2.34
CA ALA A 73 -0.78 26.55 2.63
C ALA A 73 -0.42 27.83 3.40
N SER A 74 0.34 27.68 4.49
CA SER A 74 0.90 28.80 5.21
C SER A 74 2.21 28.41 5.89
N ASN A 75 3.12 29.38 6.01
CA ASN A 75 4.43 29.20 6.64
C ASN A 75 4.38 28.89 8.14
N GLY A 76 3.19 28.84 8.76
CA GLY A 76 3.00 28.40 10.14
C GLY A 76 2.34 27.02 10.28
N ALA A 77 1.79 26.48 9.19
CA ALA A 77 1.03 25.24 9.24
C ALA A 77 1.91 24.01 9.01
N THR A 78 1.53 22.90 9.65
CA THR A 78 2.07 21.56 9.38
C THR A 78 0.99 20.74 8.68
N VAL A 79 1.36 20.03 7.61
CA VAL A 79 0.50 19.05 6.95
C VAL A 79 1.04 17.65 7.17
N ILE A 80 0.15 16.72 7.51
CA ILE A 80 0.48 15.32 7.75
C ILE A 80 -0.38 14.46 6.82
N PHE A 81 0.27 13.72 5.92
CA PHE A 81 -0.39 12.76 5.04
C PHE A 81 -0.48 11.42 5.75
N VAL A 82 -1.70 10.93 5.94
CA VAL A 82 -1.95 9.66 6.64
C VAL A 82 -2.75 8.73 5.74
N GLY A 83 -2.59 7.43 5.97
CA GLY A 83 -3.37 6.42 5.26
C GLY A 83 -3.06 5.03 5.80
N HIS A 84 -4.04 4.15 5.64
CA HIS A 84 -3.96 2.77 6.06
C HIS A 84 -4.13 1.85 4.84
N SER A 85 -3.50 0.66 4.85
CA SER A 85 -3.62 -0.32 3.77
C SER A 85 -3.13 0.26 2.42
N LEU A 86 -3.97 0.24 1.38
CA LEU A 86 -3.73 0.98 0.14
C LEU A 86 -3.36 2.45 0.41
N GLY A 87 -4.05 3.11 1.34
CA GLY A 87 -3.72 4.46 1.76
C GLY A 87 -2.33 4.60 2.40
N GLY A 88 -1.80 3.54 3.01
CA GLY A 88 -0.42 3.49 3.52
C GLY A 88 0.62 3.54 2.41
N ALA A 89 0.32 3.00 1.23
CA ALA A 89 1.17 3.15 0.04
C ALA A 89 0.95 4.49 -0.68
N LEU A 90 -0.30 4.95 -0.77
CA LEU A 90 -0.67 6.15 -1.54
C LEU A 90 -0.33 7.47 -0.82
N SER A 91 -0.46 7.53 0.50
CA SER A 91 -0.18 8.75 1.27
C SER A 91 1.28 9.22 1.17
N PRO A 92 2.32 8.36 1.37
CA PRO A 92 3.71 8.79 1.21
C PRO A 92 4.05 9.09 -0.25
N THR A 93 3.47 8.36 -1.21
CA THR A 93 3.72 8.58 -2.63
C THR A 93 3.13 9.91 -3.10
N THR A 94 1.90 10.23 -2.69
CA THR A 94 1.25 11.53 -2.96
C THR A 94 2.05 12.68 -2.36
N ALA A 95 2.49 12.55 -1.10
CA ALA A 95 3.26 13.57 -0.42
C ALA A 95 4.63 13.80 -1.09
N ALA A 96 5.32 12.72 -1.48
CA ALA A 96 6.58 12.81 -2.20
C ALA A 96 6.42 13.54 -3.54
N TRP A 97 5.40 13.17 -4.32
CA TRP A 97 5.13 13.82 -5.60
C TRP A 97 4.83 15.31 -5.43
N LEU A 98 3.90 15.67 -4.54
CA LEU A 98 3.54 17.06 -4.28
C LEU A 98 4.74 17.89 -3.79
N LYS A 99 5.60 17.29 -2.96
CA LYS A 99 6.80 17.95 -2.45
C LYS A 99 7.84 18.17 -3.55
N GLN A 100 8.10 17.15 -4.38
CA GLN A 100 9.01 17.24 -5.52
C GLN A 100 8.53 18.27 -6.56
N ALA A 101 7.22 18.34 -6.79
CA ALA A 101 6.59 19.30 -7.70
C ALA A 101 6.48 20.73 -7.14
N GLY A 102 6.99 20.99 -5.94
CA GLY A 102 6.93 22.31 -5.30
C GLY A 102 5.51 22.78 -4.97
N LYS A 103 4.59 21.84 -4.70
CA LYS A 103 3.17 22.14 -4.41
C LYS A 103 2.84 22.26 -2.92
N LEU A 104 3.83 22.07 -2.04
CA LEU A 104 3.65 22.09 -0.59
C LEU A 104 4.43 23.23 0.05
N GLU A 105 3.78 24.38 0.22
CA GLU A 105 4.34 25.56 0.93
C GLU A 105 3.92 25.56 2.41
N TYR A 106 4.35 24.53 3.15
CA TYR A 106 4.07 24.36 4.57
C TYR A 106 5.35 24.47 5.40
N ASN A 107 5.23 24.86 6.67
CA ASN A 107 6.36 24.87 7.61
C ASN A 107 6.97 23.46 7.76
N ALA A 108 6.10 22.45 7.81
CA ALA A 108 6.50 21.06 7.87
C ALA A 108 5.51 20.17 7.10
N VAL A 109 6.06 19.12 6.50
CA VAL A 109 5.33 18.08 5.79
C VAL A 109 5.78 16.74 6.35
N TYR A 110 4.83 15.95 6.84
CA TYR A 110 5.09 14.60 7.33
C TYR A 110 4.15 13.59 6.68
N CYS A 111 4.54 12.33 6.75
CA CYS A 111 3.67 11.19 6.51
C CYS A 111 3.60 10.32 7.74
N TYR A 112 2.43 9.71 7.94
CA TYR A 112 2.22 8.63 8.89
C TYR A 112 1.43 7.50 8.22
N PRO A 113 2.06 6.79 7.27
CA PRO A 113 1.46 5.62 6.66
C PRO A 113 1.42 4.45 7.64
N THR A 114 0.38 3.64 7.52
CA THR A 114 0.23 2.39 8.25
C THR A 114 -0.16 1.27 7.30
N ALA A 115 0.36 0.07 7.54
CA ALA A 115 0.00 -1.13 6.79
C ALA A 115 0.15 -0.98 5.25
N GLY A 116 1.11 -0.18 4.80
CA GLY A 116 1.31 0.09 3.38
C GLY A 116 1.96 -1.08 2.64
N ALA A 117 1.42 -1.45 1.49
CA ALA A 117 2.19 -2.24 0.54
C ALA A 117 3.32 -1.40 -0.07
N THR A 118 4.37 -2.06 -0.55
CA THR A 118 5.56 -1.42 -1.12
C THR A 118 5.21 -0.65 -2.40
N PRO A 119 5.38 0.69 -2.45
CA PRO A 119 4.93 1.49 -3.58
C PRO A 119 5.83 1.41 -4.82
N GLY A 120 7.12 1.08 -4.66
CA GLY A 120 8.09 1.18 -5.75
C GLY A 120 9.43 0.50 -5.47
N ASN A 121 10.45 0.86 -6.25
CA ASN A 121 11.80 0.29 -6.15
C ASN A 121 12.71 1.05 -5.16
N ALA A 122 13.95 0.59 -5.00
CA ALA A 122 14.94 1.20 -4.12
C ALA A 122 15.27 2.67 -4.46
N ALA A 123 15.28 3.02 -5.75
CA ALA A 123 15.51 4.39 -6.18
C ALA A 123 14.36 5.32 -5.74
N PHE A 124 13.11 4.86 -5.86
CA PHE A 124 11.95 5.57 -5.30
C PHE A 124 12.01 5.66 -3.77
N ALA A 125 12.33 4.57 -3.07
CA ALA A 125 12.46 4.59 -1.61
C ALA A 125 13.54 5.60 -1.14
N SER A 126 14.64 5.70 -1.88
CA SER A 126 15.71 6.67 -1.63
C SER A 126 15.25 8.11 -1.90
N LEU A 127 14.55 8.34 -3.01
CA LEU A 127 13.95 9.64 -3.33
C LEU A 127 12.95 10.07 -2.24
N TYR A 128 12.09 9.16 -1.78
CA TYR A 128 11.17 9.40 -0.69
C TYR A 128 11.92 9.84 0.58
N ALA A 129 12.96 9.12 0.99
CA ALA A 129 13.75 9.46 2.17
C ALA A 129 14.51 10.80 2.03
N GLN A 130 14.85 11.23 0.82
CA GLN A 130 15.44 12.56 0.59
C GLN A 130 14.40 13.67 0.71
N LEU A 131 13.22 13.48 0.12
CA LEU A 131 12.12 14.46 0.16
C LEU A 131 11.51 14.54 1.57
N LEU A 132 11.32 13.41 2.22
CA LEU A 132 10.63 13.25 3.50
C LEU A 132 11.50 12.36 4.42
N PRO A 133 12.54 12.93 5.06
CA PRO A 133 13.46 12.15 5.88
C PRO A 133 12.76 11.44 7.04
N PRO A 134 13.02 10.14 7.26
CA PRO A 134 12.46 9.41 8.40
C PRO A 134 13.03 9.95 9.71
N THR A 135 12.16 10.18 10.69
CA THR A 135 12.63 10.57 12.03
C THR A 135 13.14 9.35 12.81
N PRO A 136 13.88 9.55 13.91
CA PRO A 136 14.09 8.49 14.89
C PRO A 136 12.75 7.90 15.32
N ALA A 137 12.72 6.58 15.55
CA ALA A 137 11.52 5.87 15.92
C ALA A 137 11.59 5.40 17.37
N ASN A 138 10.47 5.54 18.09
CA ASN A 138 10.24 4.95 19.40
C ASN A 138 8.87 4.26 19.38
N GLY A 139 8.86 2.97 19.03
CA GLY A 139 7.61 2.26 18.72
C GLY A 139 6.87 2.95 17.58
N TYR A 140 5.59 3.27 17.79
CA TYR A 140 4.76 3.97 16.82
C TYR A 140 5.11 5.47 16.64
N GLN A 141 5.90 6.05 17.54
CA GLN A 141 6.18 7.49 17.53
C GLN A 141 7.32 7.83 16.53
N ALA A 142 7.01 7.82 15.24
CA ALA A 142 7.93 8.26 14.20
C ALA A 142 7.18 8.85 13.00
N TRP A 143 7.82 9.75 12.27
CA TRP A 143 7.31 10.31 11.03
C TRP A 143 8.07 9.77 9.82
N ASN A 144 7.40 9.81 8.68
CA ASN A 144 7.94 9.42 7.37
C ASN A 144 8.45 7.98 7.35
N ARG A 145 7.74 7.11 8.08
CA ARG A 145 7.96 5.66 8.12
C ARG A 145 6.64 4.95 7.98
N ASP A 146 6.60 3.88 7.20
CA ASP A 146 5.44 2.99 7.18
C ASP A 146 5.41 2.14 8.46
N MET A 147 4.40 2.39 9.28
CA MET A 147 4.16 1.66 10.53
C MET A 147 3.44 0.37 10.20
N TRP A 148 4.05 -0.77 10.52
CA TRP A 148 3.47 -2.04 10.11
C TRP A 148 3.51 -3.10 11.21
N ASN A 149 2.40 -3.81 11.35
CA ASN A 149 2.29 -4.98 12.21
C ASN A 149 3.08 -6.14 11.60
N THR A 150 3.99 -6.76 12.37
CA THR A 150 4.82 -7.88 11.87
C THR A 150 4.02 -9.10 11.43
N LEU A 151 2.75 -9.22 11.86
CA LEU A 151 1.82 -10.27 11.44
C LEU A 151 0.82 -9.81 10.38
N ASP A 152 0.95 -8.60 9.84
CA ASP A 152 0.12 -8.14 8.74
C ASP A 152 0.73 -8.57 7.39
N ALA A 153 -0.06 -9.29 6.59
CA ALA A 153 0.38 -9.78 5.29
C ALA A 153 0.55 -8.66 4.24
N VAL A 154 -0.16 -7.53 4.35
CA VAL A 154 -0.15 -6.49 3.30
C VAL A 154 1.22 -5.80 3.13
N PRO A 155 1.92 -5.40 4.20
CA PRO A 155 3.25 -4.79 4.10
C PRO A 155 4.34 -5.70 3.54
N HIS A 156 4.10 -7.01 3.49
CA HIS A 156 5.01 -7.96 2.84
C HIS A 156 5.00 -7.84 1.31
N ALA A 157 3.92 -7.32 0.73
CA ALA A 157 3.86 -7.03 -0.69
C ALA A 157 4.67 -5.75 -0.99
N TRP A 158 5.42 -5.64 -2.08
CA TRP A 158 5.69 -6.61 -3.16
C TRP A 158 7.14 -7.11 -3.14
N VAL A 159 7.81 -7.01 -1.98
CA VAL A 159 9.18 -7.50 -1.81
C VAL A 159 9.13 -9.03 -1.84
N ILE A 160 9.71 -9.66 -2.87
CA ILE A 160 9.61 -11.11 -3.10
C ILE A 160 10.00 -11.93 -1.87
N ALA A 161 11.08 -11.55 -1.16
CA ALA A 161 11.50 -12.24 0.05
C ALA A 161 10.46 -12.18 1.18
N MET A 162 9.75 -11.06 1.32
CA MET A 162 8.69 -10.88 2.31
C MET A 162 7.40 -11.57 1.88
N LEU A 163 7.03 -11.51 0.59
CA LEU A 163 5.89 -12.26 0.06
C LEU A 163 5.95 -13.75 0.43
N ARG A 164 7.14 -14.37 0.33
CA ARG A 164 7.35 -15.77 0.72
C ARG A 164 7.04 -16.04 2.20
N GLN A 165 7.20 -15.07 3.09
CA GLN A 165 6.94 -15.22 4.53
C GLN A 165 5.44 -15.36 4.82
N ILE A 166 4.56 -14.84 3.95
CA ILE A 166 3.11 -14.91 4.12
C ILE A 166 2.64 -16.36 4.30
N LYS A 167 3.24 -17.32 3.58
CA LYS A 167 2.86 -18.75 3.58
C LYS A 167 2.87 -19.38 4.98
N THR A 168 3.71 -18.86 5.89
CA THR A 168 3.88 -19.37 7.24
C THR A 168 3.76 -18.28 8.30
N LEU A 169 3.15 -17.14 7.95
CA LEU A 169 3.14 -15.93 8.81
C LEU A 169 2.47 -16.16 10.17
N TYR A 170 1.58 -17.15 10.26
CA TYR A 170 0.79 -17.44 11.46
C TYR A 170 1.08 -18.82 12.06
N ASP A 171 2.28 -19.35 11.83
CA ASP A 171 2.69 -20.70 12.26
C ASP A 171 1.75 -21.82 11.74
N ASN A 172 1.03 -21.55 10.66
CA ASN A 172 0.16 -22.52 9.99
C ASN A 172 0.99 -23.56 9.24
N LYS A 173 0.42 -24.77 9.08
CA LYS A 173 0.91 -25.73 8.07
C LYS A 173 0.63 -25.18 6.66
N PRO A 174 1.27 -25.71 5.61
CA PRO A 174 0.98 -25.29 4.23
C PRO A 174 -0.52 -25.33 3.91
N ILE A 175 -1.04 -24.24 3.35
CA ILE A 175 -2.43 -24.10 2.88
C ILE A 175 -2.34 -23.81 1.39
N SER A 176 -2.81 -24.74 0.56
CA SER A 176 -2.58 -24.72 -0.90
C SER A 176 -3.01 -23.40 -1.56
N ASP A 177 -4.19 -22.89 -1.21
CA ASP A 177 -4.71 -21.63 -1.80
C ASP A 177 -3.88 -20.41 -1.40
N VAL A 178 -3.32 -20.41 -0.19
CA VAL A 178 -2.41 -19.34 0.28
C VAL A 178 -1.10 -19.42 -0.49
N ASP A 179 -0.53 -20.62 -0.63
CA ASP A 179 0.71 -20.83 -1.35
C ASP A 179 0.60 -20.37 -2.81
N LEU A 180 -0.52 -20.71 -3.45
CA LEU A 180 -0.84 -20.36 -4.82
C LEU A 180 -1.01 -18.84 -5.00
N ALA A 181 -1.76 -18.19 -4.11
CA ALA A 181 -1.94 -16.74 -4.13
C ALA A 181 -0.61 -15.99 -3.93
N VAL A 182 0.24 -16.46 -3.00
CA VAL A 182 1.57 -15.88 -2.76
C VAL A 182 2.48 -16.08 -3.97
N ASN A 183 2.45 -17.26 -4.59
CA ASN A 183 3.24 -17.52 -5.80
C ASN A 183 2.81 -16.59 -6.94
N ALA A 184 1.51 -16.44 -7.18
CA ALA A 184 0.99 -15.48 -8.17
C ALA A 184 1.44 -14.04 -7.88
N ALA A 185 1.42 -13.61 -6.63
CA ALA A 185 1.94 -12.29 -6.23
C ALA A 185 3.44 -12.14 -6.53
N ILE A 186 4.25 -13.18 -6.29
CA ILE A 186 5.69 -13.19 -6.64
C ILE A 186 5.88 -13.08 -8.16
N VAL A 187 5.08 -13.79 -8.96
CA VAL A 187 5.13 -13.70 -10.42
C VAL A 187 4.90 -12.26 -10.88
N GLN A 188 3.87 -11.61 -10.33
CA GLN A 188 3.52 -10.24 -10.70
C GLN A 188 4.61 -9.25 -10.28
N ALA A 189 5.15 -9.40 -9.07
CA ALA A 189 6.27 -8.57 -8.62
C ALA A 189 7.52 -8.76 -9.50
N TRP A 190 7.83 -9.99 -9.90
CA TRP A 190 8.95 -10.31 -10.79
C TRP A 190 8.72 -9.77 -12.22
N ALA A 191 7.51 -9.91 -12.75
CA ALA A 191 7.13 -9.46 -14.08
C ALA A 191 7.28 -7.93 -14.25
N SER A 192 7.32 -7.17 -13.15
CA SER A 192 7.63 -5.72 -13.17
C SER A 192 8.98 -5.39 -13.83
N GLY A 193 9.96 -6.31 -13.73
CA GLY A 193 11.33 -6.05 -14.13
C GLY A 193 12.12 -5.19 -13.14
N VAL A 194 11.59 -4.95 -11.93
CA VAL A 194 12.28 -4.22 -10.85
C VAL A 194 12.25 -4.98 -9.53
N ALA A 195 13.22 -4.68 -8.66
CA ALA A 195 13.19 -5.12 -7.27
C ALA A 195 12.41 -4.10 -6.43
N TYR A 196 11.18 -4.45 -6.05
CA TYR A 196 10.42 -3.66 -5.07
C TYR A 196 11.19 -3.55 -3.75
N THR A 197 11.15 -2.37 -3.14
CA THR A 197 11.85 -2.09 -1.88
C THR A 197 10.97 -1.20 -1.02
N GLN A 198 10.70 -1.63 0.22
CA GLN A 198 9.94 -0.84 1.16
C GLN A 198 10.57 0.55 1.33
N ILE A 199 9.73 1.58 1.47
CA ILE A 199 10.18 2.86 2.02
C ILE A 199 10.69 2.64 3.46
N ALA A 200 11.30 3.67 4.07
CA ALA A 200 11.62 3.60 5.49
C ALA A 200 10.40 3.11 6.27
N ASN A 201 10.57 2.09 7.09
CA ASN A 201 9.47 1.46 7.81
C ASN A 201 9.82 1.30 9.30
N GLN A 202 8.80 0.93 10.07
CA GLN A 202 8.90 0.67 11.48
C GLN A 202 8.01 -0.55 11.83
N PRO A 203 8.62 -1.71 12.12
CA PRO A 203 7.86 -2.87 12.55
C PRO A 203 7.29 -2.65 13.96
N LEU A 204 6.06 -3.10 14.15
CA LEU A 204 5.32 -3.15 15.41
C LEU A 204 4.99 -4.62 15.68
N ALA A 205 5.44 -5.14 16.82
CA ALA A 205 5.33 -6.57 17.12
C ALA A 205 3.85 -6.99 17.28
N GLY A 206 3.34 -7.74 16.31
CA GLY A 206 1.99 -8.29 16.34
C GLY A 206 1.80 -9.42 17.34
N THR A 207 0.55 -9.76 17.63
CA THR A 207 0.19 -10.95 18.42
C THR A 207 -0.89 -11.74 17.67
N PRO A 208 -0.70 -13.05 17.43
CA PRO A 208 -1.70 -13.85 16.75
C PRO A 208 -2.96 -13.99 17.59
N ILE A 209 -4.10 -14.29 16.95
CA ILE A 209 -5.36 -14.57 17.65
C ILE A 209 -5.77 -16.02 17.39
N GLY A 210 -6.30 -16.69 18.40
CA GLY A 210 -6.76 -18.06 18.27
C GLY A 210 -5.64 -19.07 17.99
N SER A 211 -6.01 -20.19 17.38
CA SER A 211 -5.07 -21.23 16.96
C SER A 211 -4.54 -20.94 15.55
N PRO A 212 -3.37 -21.47 15.16
CA PRO A 212 -2.87 -21.35 13.79
C PRO A 212 -3.92 -21.75 12.75
N PRO A 213 -4.11 -20.95 11.68
CA PRO A 213 -5.02 -21.28 10.60
C PRO A 213 -4.76 -22.66 9.98
N THR A 214 -5.83 -23.34 9.57
CA THR A 214 -5.76 -24.65 8.91
C THR A 214 -6.35 -24.67 7.51
N ASP A 215 -7.03 -23.59 7.12
CA ASP A 215 -7.67 -23.43 5.83
C ASP A 215 -7.64 -21.95 5.38
N LEU A 216 -8.04 -21.69 4.13
CA LEU A 216 -8.01 -20.35 3.55
C LEU A 216 -8.88 -19.36 4.34
N LYS A 217 -10.06 -19.77 4.80
CA LYS A 217 -10.99 -18.88 5.50
C LYS A 217 -10.42 -18.41 6.82
N THR A 218 -9.91 -19.33 7.65
CA THR A 218 -9.27 -19.00 8.94
C THR A 218 -7.98 -18.20 8.75
N PHE A 219 -7.25 -18.44 7.65
CA PHE A 219 -6.07 -17.65 7.30
C PHE A 219 -6.45 -16.21 6.96
N LEU A 220 -7.48 -16.00 6.13
CA LEU A 220 -7.96 -14.67 5.77
C LEU A 220 -8.62 -13.93 6.94
N GLN A 221 -9.26 -14.64 7.87
CA GLN A 221 -9.73 -14.04 9.14
C GLN A 221 -8.56 -13.46 9.94
N GLN A 222 -7.47 -14.22 10.05
CA GLN A 222 -6.25 -13.78 10.70
C GLN A 222 -5.64 -12.58 9.98
N VAL A 223 -5.52 -12.61 8.63
CA VAL A 223 -5.08 -11.46 7.83
C VAL A 223 -5.95 -10.24 8.10
N ALA A 224 -7.28 -10.37 8.03
CA ALA A 224 -8.19 -9.25 8.24
C ALA A 224 -8.02 -8.64 9.64
N PHE A 225 -7.87 -9.47 10.67
CA PHE A 225 -7.62 -8.99 12.03
C PHE A 225 -6.29 -8.26 12.16
N GLN A 226 -5.20 -8.88 11.69
CA GLN A 226 -3.85 -8.32 11.79
C GLN A 226 -3.69 -7.05 10.96
N HIS A 227 -4.39 -6.97 9.83
CA HIS A 227 -4.38 -5.82 8.95
C HIS A 227 -5.21 -4.66 9.49
N THR A 228 -6.26 -4.90 10.28
CA THR A 228 -7.17 -3.83 10.74
C THR A 228 -7.08 -3.63 12.26
N LYS A 229 -7.80 -4.46 13.01
CA LYS A 229 -8.01 -4.34 14.46
C LYS A 229 -6.72 -4.40 15.29
N ALA A 230 -5.70 -5.13 14.83
CA ALA A 230 -4.45 -5.22 15.58
C ALA A 230 -3.75 -3.87 15.76
N TYR A 231 -3.85 -2.96 14.76
CA TYR A 231 -3.21 -1.65 14.82
C TYR A 231 -3.74 -0.76 15.95
N GLU A 232 -4.98 -1.01 16.41
CA GLU A 232 -5.59 -0.31 17.55
C GLU A 232 -4.79 -0.52 18.84
N ALA A 233 -4.22 -1.71 19.03
CA ALA A 233 -3.39 -2.02 20.19
C ALA A 233 -1.92 -1.61 20.00
N LEU A 234 -1.46 -1.47 18.76
CA LEU A 234 -0.04 -1.26 18.42
C LEU A 234 0.36 0.22 18.36
N ILE A 235 -0.57 1.12 18.02
CA ILE A 235 -0.26 2.55 17.84
C ILE A 235 -0.69 3.35 19.07
N ALA A 236 -1.99 3.45 19.34
CA ALA A 236 -2.46 4.19 20.51
C ALA A 236 -3.93 3.84 20.77
N ASN A 237 -4.36 4.07 22.01
CA ASN A 237 -5.77 4.04 22.35
C ASN A 237 -6.54 4.96 21.40
N TRP A 238 -7.67 4.47 20.88
CA TRP A 238 -8.57 5.28 20.09
C TRP A 238 -8.96 6.53 20.86
N LEU A 239 -8.74 7.68 20.23
CA LEU A 239 -9.39 8.90 20.65
C LEU A 239 -10.90 8.68 20.48
N GLN A 240 -11.67 8.94 21.54
CA GLN A 240 -13.11 8.98 21.43
C GLN A 240 -13.48 10.12 20.46
N PRO A 241 -14.11 9.82 19.31
CA PRO A 241 -14.44 10.87 18.35
C PRO A 241 -15.35 11.91 19.01
N VAL A 242 -14.96 13.18 18.95
CA VAL A 242 -15.81 14.29 19.36
C VAL A 242 -16.55 14.79 18.14
N PHE A 243 -17.86 14.52 18.09
CA PHE A 243 -18.70 15.00 17.00
C PHE A 243 -19.19 16.42 17.29
N PRO A 244 -19.27 17.30 16.26
CA PRO A 244 -19.99 18.57 16.39
C PRO A 244 -21.41 18.34 16.91
N PRO A 245 -21.99 19.25 17.72
CA PRO A 245 -23.37 19.14 18.16
C PRO A 245 -24.33 18.93 16.99
N GLY A 246 -25.10 17.84 17.02
CA GLY A 246 -26.04 17.47 15.96
C GLY A 246 -25.48 16.64 14.80
N ALA A 247 -24.17 16.36 14.77
CA ALA A 247 -23.57 15.44 13.81
C ALA A 247 -23.57 14.00 14.36
N THR A 248 -23.94 13.03 13.51
CA THR A 248 -23.76 11.60 13.78
C THR A 248 -22.71 11.02 12.84
N PRO A 249 -21.92 10.02 13.28
CA PRO A 249 -21.02 9.31 12.38
C PRO A 249 -21.82 8.67 11.25
N GLN A 250 -21.45 8.99 10.01
CA GLN A 250 -21.99 8.34 8.82
C GLN A 250 -21.24 7.02 8.59
N THR A 251 -21.58 6.00 9.37
CA THR A 251 -21.08 4.64 9.12
C THR A 251 -22.12 3.89 8.30
N LEU A 252 -21.74 3.43 7.12
CA LEU A 252 -22.52 2.43 6.41
C LEU A 252 -22.34 1.09 7.14
N PRO A 253 -23.42 0.37 7.49
CA PRO A 253 -23.29 -0.99 8.00
C PRO A 253 -22.62 -1.85 6.93
N LEU A 254 -21.57 -2.57 7.33
CA LEU A 254 -20.79 -3.44 6.46
C LEU A 254 -20.89 -4.86 7.00
N ASP A 255 -21.32 -5.80 6.16
CA ASP A 255 -21.31 -7.22 6.50
C ASP A 255 -19.93 -7.80 6.21
N ALA A 256 -19.07 -7.81 7.23
CA ALA A 256 -17.69 -8.26 7.10
C ALA A 256 -17.58 -9.76 6.77
N ASP A 257 -18.52 -10.57 7.25
CA ASP A 257 -18.53 -12.01 7.00
C ASP A 257 -18.90 -12.30 5.55
N ALA A 258 -19.92 -11.62 5.02
CA ALA A 258 -20.29 -11.74 3.60
C ALA A 258 -19.16 -11.29 2.66
N LEU A 259 -18.42 -10.23 3.02
CA LEU A 259 -17.27 -9.77 2.23
C LEU A 259 -16.10 -10.77 2.28
N LEU A 260 -15.86 -11.38 3.43
CA LEU A 260 -14.85 -12.43 3.59
C LEU A 260 -15.22 -13.66 2.76
N ASP A 261 -16.46 -14.12 2.83
CA ASP A 261 -16.93 -15.27 2.04
C ASP A 261 -16.83 -14.99 0.54
N ALA A 262 -17.18 -13.77 0.10
CA ALA A 262 -16.99 -13.34 -1.28
C ALA A 262 -15.51 -13.25 -1.69
N LEU A 263 -14.60 -12.93 -0.77
CA LEU A 263 -13.16 -12.95 -1.03
C LEU A 263 -12.64 -14.38 -1.16
N VAL A 264 -13.02 -15.29 -0.27
CA VAL A 264 -12.68 -16.72 -0.33
C VAL A 264 -13.09 -17.29 -1.69
N ALA A 265 -14.36 -17.09 -2.08
CA ALA A 265 -14.87 -17.58 -3.36
C ALA A 265 -14.11 -17.03 -4.58
N ARG A 266 -13.67 -15.75 -4.53
CA ARG A 266 -12.86 -15.15 -5.61
C ARG A 266 -11.46 -15.76 -5.71
N ILE A 267 -10.83 -16.04 -4.57
CA ILE A 267 -9.50 -16.65 -4.50
C ILE A 267 -9.56 -18.09 -5.03
N GLU A 268 -10.53 -18.87 -4.56
CA GLU A 268 -10.74 -20.25 -5.02
C GLU A 268 -11.04 -20.30 -6.53
N ALA A 269 -11.87 -19.37 -7.03
CA ALA A 269 -12.18 -19.28 -8.46
C ALA A 269 -10.96 -18.93 -9.34
N LYS A 270 -9.94 -18.29 -8.77
CA LYS A 270 -8.69 -17.95 -9.48
C LYS A 270 -7.65 -19.07 -9.45
N GLY A 271 -7.89 -20.16 -8.72
CA GLY A 271 -6.93 -21.25 -8.54
C GLY A 271 -6.32 -21.75 -9.87
N ALA A 272 -7.16 -22.15 -10.83
CA ALA A 272 -6.67 -22.66 -12.12
C ALA A 272 -5.86 -21.63 -12.94
N GLU A 273 -6.23 -20.34 -12.86
CA GLU A 273 -5.48 -19.25 -13.50
C GLU A 273 -4.09 -19.11 -12.87
N TRP A 274 -4.03 -19.15 -11.54
CA TRP A 274 -2.78 -19.01 -10.79
C TRP A 274 -1.87 -20.23 -10.90
N GLU A 275 -2.42 -21.44 -11.01
CA GLU A 275 -1.62 -22.66 -11.24
C GLU A 275 -0.87 -22.56 -12.56
N THR A 276 -1.52 -22.01 -13.58
CA THR A 276 -0.91 -21.75 -14.90
C THR A 276 0.19 -20.69 -14.79
N LEU A 277 -0.09 -19.57 -14.10
CA LEU A 277 0.89 -18.50 -13.85
C LEU A 277 2.11 -19.00 -13.06
N GLU A 278 1.90 -19.84 -12.05
CA GLU A 278 2.97 -20.41 -11.25
C GLU A 278 3.87 -21.33 -12.09
N ALA A 279 3.30 -22.20 -12.92
CA ALA A 279 4.08 -23.07 -13.80
C ALA A 279 4.98 -22.26 -14.76
N ASP A 280 4.43 -21.20 -15.36
CA ASP A 280 5.16 -20.33 -16.28
C ASP A 280 6.25 -19.52 -15.57
N ALA A 281 5.98 -19.06 -14.35
CA ALA A 281 6.90 -18.24 -13.57
C ALA A 281 8.00 -19.05 -12.89
N ILE A 282 7.73 -20.25 -12.39
CA ILE A 282 8.77 -21.18 -11.93
C ILE A 282 9.72 -21.48 -13.09
N ALA A 283 9.18 -21.73 -14.29
CA ALA A 283 10.00 -21.94 -15.48
C ALA A 283 10.83 -20.69 -15.84
N ALA A 284 10.29 -19.48 -15.63
CA ALA A 284 11.00 -18.23 -15.90
C ALA A 284 12.07 -17.87 -14.86
N LEU A 285 11.76 -18.04 -13.57
CA LEU A 285 12.69 -17.86 -12.45
C LEU A 285 13.84 -18.86 -12.53
N ALA A 286 13.55 -20.13 -12.82
CA ALA A 286 14.58 -21.16 -13.01
C ALA A 286 15.53 -20.80 -14.18
N ARG A 287 15.01 -20.25 -15.30
CA ARG A 287 15.85 -19.77 -16.41
C ARG A 287 16.72 -18.58 -16.02
N ALA A 288 16.19 -17.65 -15.23
CA ALA A 288 16.91 -16.46 -14.77
C ALA A 288 18.03 -16.82 -13.77
N GLU A 289 17.79 -17.78 -12.88
CA GLU A 289 18.79 -18.27 -11.91
C GLU A 289 19.91 -19.09 -12.57
N THR A 290 19.66 -19.73 -13.71
CA THR A 290 20.71 -20.44 -14.49
C THR A 290 21.52 -19.55 -15.45
N SER A 291 21.13 -18.28 -15.59
CA SER A 291 21.75 -17.32 -16.53
C SER A 291 22.64 -16.27 -15.85
N ALA A 292 22.84 -16.39 -14.53
CA ALA A 292 23.73 -15.56 -13.70
C ALA A 292 24.95 -16.37 -13.26
#